data_AF-A0A0F9S1P4-F1
#
_entry.id   AF-A0A0F9S1P4-F1
#
_cell.length_a   1.000
_cell.length_b   1.000
_cell.length_c   1.000
_cell.angle_alpha   90.00
_cell.angle_beta   90.00
_cell.angle_gamma   90.00
#
_symmetry.space_group_name_H-M   'P 1'
#
loop_
_entity.id
_entity.type
_entity.pdbx_description
1 polymer ?
#
loop_
_entity_poly.entity_id
_entity_poly.type
_entity_poly.pdbx_seq_one_letter_code
_entity_poly.pdbx_strand_id
1 'polypeptide(L)' 'MANKRHSFNVLLSDQEAGWLRNLAEEHHCARSFIIRQCLRWRIEMMTNGVPICASGQRCFAPHLHQAVVLKPAEPPAG' A
#
# COMPACT_ATOMS: atom_id res chain seq x y z
N MET A 1 -17.85 -0.71 24.32
CA MET A 1 -18.25 -0.36 22.94
C MET A 1 -18.05 -1.58 22.05
N ALA A 2 -19.12 -2.15 21.50
CA ALA A 2 -19.00 -3.30 20.61
C ALA A 2 -18.30 -2.85 19.31
N ASN A 3 -17.15 -3.46 19.00
CA ASN A 3 -16.37 -3.18 17.80
C ASN A 3 -17.18 -3.66 16.58
N LYS A 4 -17.95 -2.75 15.95
CA LYS A 4 -18.74 -3.07 14.75
C LYS A 4 -17.77 -3.54 13.68
N ARG A 5 -17.85 -4.83 13.31
CA ARG A 5 -17.07 -5.40 12.21
C ARG A 5 -17.55 -4.76 10.90
N HIS A 6 -16.85 -3.71 10.46
CA HIS A 6 -17.10 -3.09 9.17
C HIS A 6 -16.54 -3.99 8.06
N SER A 7 -17.43 -4.56 7.26
CA SER A 7 -17.10 -5.19 6.00
C SER A 7 -16.86 -4.12 4.93
N PHE A 8 -15.83 -4.30 4.11
CA PHE A 8 -15.55 -3.46 2.96
C PHE A 8 -15.13 -4.35 1.78
N ASN A 9 -15.47 -3.92 0.57
CA ASN A 9 -15.06 -4.59 -0.66
C ASN A 9 -13.83 -3.89 -1.22
N VAL A 10 -12.88 -4.66 -1.75
CA VAL A 10 -11.69 -4.15 -2.43
C VAL A 10 -11.66 -4.74 -3.83
N LEU A 11 -11.61 -3.87 -4.84
CA LEU A 11 -11.40 -4.27 -6.23
C LEU A 11 -9.89 -4.27 -6.48
N LEU A 12 -9.37 -5.40 -6.96
CA LEU A 12 -7.96 -5.59 -7.29
C LEU A 12 -7.89 -6.11 -8.73
N SER A 13 -6.89 -5.66 -9.48
CA SER A 13 -6.46 -6.33 -10.71
C SER A 13 -5.86 -7.70 -10.43
N ASP A 14 -5.74 -8.55 -11.46
CA ASP A 14 -5.12 -9.87 -11.33
C ASP A 14 -3.68 -9.80 -10.83
N GLN A 15 -2.93 -8.79 -11.27
CA GLN A 15 -1.57 -8.53 -10.84
C GLN A 15 -1.50 -8.20 -9.34
N GLU A 16 -2.34 -7.26 -8.87
CA GLU A 16 -2.41 -6.89 -7.46
C GLU A 16 -2.87 -8.05 -6.58
N ALA A 17 -3.81 -8.86 -7.06
CA ALA A 17 -4.25 -10.06 -6.36
C ALA A 17 -3.13 -11.11 -6.24
N GLY A 18 -2.27 -11.22 -7.26
CA GLY A 18 -1.06 -12.03 -7.24
C GLY A 18 -0.06 -11.55 -6.19
N TRP A 19 0.28 -10.25 -6.21
CA TRP A 19 1.19 -9.66 -5.22
C TRP A 19 0.69 -9.82 -3.79
N LEU A 20 -0.59 -9.56 -3.54
CA LEU A 20 -1.18 -9.71 -2.23
C LEU A 20 -1.10 -11.15 -1.71
N ARG A 21 -1.24 -12.14 -2.60
CA ARG A 21 -1.10 -13.56 -2.24
C ARG A 21 0.32 -13.88 -1.81
N ASN A 22 1.31 -13.52 -2.63
CA ASN A 22 2.71 -13.76 -2.34
C ASN A 22 3.14 -13.10 -1.02
N LEU A 23 2.71 -11.85 -0.81
CA LEU A 23 3.02 -11.11 0.41
C LEU A 23 2.37 -11.74 1.65
N ALA A 24 1.13 -12.22 1.53
CA ALA A 24 0.46 -12.92 2.62
C ALA A 24 1.14 -14.25 2.98
N GLU A 25 1.64 -14.97 1.97
CA GLU A 25 2.41 -16.21 2.13
C GLU A 25 3.77 -15.94 2.80
N GLU A 26 4.50 -14.93 2.35
CA GLU A 26 5.81 -14.51 2.91
C GLU A 26 5.69 -14.14 4.40
N HIS A 27 4.62 -13.45 4.77
CA HIS A 27 4.37 -13.05 6.16
C HIS A 27 3.58 -14.07 6.98
N HIS A 28 3.27 -15.25 6.42
CA HIS A 28 2.47 -16.30 7.07
C HIS A 28 1.17 -15.78 7.70
N CYS A 29 0.45 -14.91 6.98
CA CYS A 29 -0.75 -14.25 7.49
C CYS A 29 -1.89 -14.25 6.47
N ALA A 30 -3.10 -13.87 6.90
CA ALA A 30 -4.23 -13.79 5.99
C ALA A 30 -4.12 -12.57 5.07
N ARG A 31 -4.49 -12.71 3.78
CA ARG A 31 -4.60 -11.59 2.82
C ARG A 31 -5.40 -10.40 3.37
N SER A 32 -6.48 -10.66 4.11
CA SER A 32 -7.32 -9.62 4.72
C SER A 32 -6.60 -8.83 5.83
N PHE A 33 -5.57 -9.40 6.46
CA PHE A 33 -4.73 -8.70 7.42
C PHE A 33 -3.84 -7.68 6.71
N ILE A 34 -3.16 -8.10 5.64
CA ILE A 34 -2.33 -7.22 4.80
C ILE A 34 -3.16 -6.05 4.24
N ILE A 35 -4.33 -6.31 3.65
CA ILE A 35 -5.20 -5.24 3.13
C ILE A 35 -5.55 -4.22 4.24
N ARG A 36 -5.96 -4.70 5.42
CA ARG A 36 -6.29 -3.82 6.56
C ARG A 36 -5.09 -2.98 6.97
N GLN A 37 -3.90 -3.58 6.98
CA GLN A 37 -2.67 -2.90 7.34
C GLN A 37 -2.33 -1.80 6.32
N CYS A 38 -2.41 -2.10 5.02
CA CYS A 38 -2.23 -1.11 3.95
C CYS A 38 -3.23 0.05 4.04
N LEU A 39 -4.51 -0.24 4.30
CA LEU A 39 -5.54 0.78 4.48
C LEU A 39 -5.26 1.64 5.72
N ARG A 40 -4.86 1.01 6.83
CA ARG A 40 -4.50 1.73 8.05
C ARG A 40 -3.33 2.68 7.80
N TRP A 41 -2.26 2.20 7.17
CA TRP A 41 -1.12 3.03 6.82
C TRP A 41 -1.50 4.17 5.88
N ARG A 42 -2.32 3.91 4.85
CA ARG A 42 -2.81 4.96 3.96
C ARG A 42 -3.56 6.06 4.74
N ILE A 43 -4.47 5.68 5.63
CA ILE A 43 -5.20 6.65 6.47
C ILE A 43 -4.21 7.42 7.34
N GLU A 44 -3.31 6.73 8.04
CA GLU A 44 -2.29 7.37 8.88
C GLU A 44 -1.40 8.35 8.09
N MET A 45 -1.00 8.01 6.87
CA MET A 45 -0.23 8.90 5.99
C MET A 45 -1.05 10.13 5.60
N MET A 46 -2.33 9.96 5.24
CA MET A 46 -3.21 11.08 4.88
C MET A 46 -3.51 12.00 6.07
N THR A 47 -3.69 11.45 7.28
CA THR A 47 -4.02 12.25 8.47
C THR A 47 -2.81 12.94 9.08
N ASN A 48 -1.65 12.27 9.10
CA ASN A 48 -0.44 12.82 9.73
C ASN A 48 0.45 13.58 8.75
N GLY A 49 0.24 13.44 7.43
CA GLY A 49 1.10 14.03 6.41
C GLY A 49 2.50 13.42 6.34
N VAL A 50 2.70 12.24 6.95
CA VAL A 50 4.01 11.55 7.02
C VAL A 50 3.90 10.17 6.36
N PRO A 51 4.73 9.84 5.37
CA PRO A 51 4.76 8.51 4.76
C PRO A 51 5.09 7.41 5.77
N ILE A 52 4.64 6.19 5.50
CA ILE A 52 4.97 5.00 6.28
C ILE A 52 5.75 4.03 5.38
N CYS A 53 6.88 3.53 5.87
CA CYS A 53 7.71 2.58 5.14
C CYS A 53 7.05 1.18 5.07
N ALA A 54 7.60 0.30 4.23
CA ALA A 54 7.18 -1.10 4.17
C ALA A 54 7.27 -1.83 5.54
N SER A 55 8.17 -1.37 6.42
CA SER A 55 8.30 -1.86 7.80
C SER A 55 7.17 -1.40 8.74
N GLY A 56 6.25 -0.55 8.28
CA GLY A 56 5.17 0.00 9.10
C GLY A 56 5.58 1.14 10.04
N GLN A 57 6.82 1.60 9.97
CA GLN A 57 7.34 2.73 10.74
C GLN A 57 7.10 4.05 9.99
N ARG A 58 6.90 5.15 10.73
CA ARG A 58 6.86 6.49 10.13
C ARG A 58 8.20 6.79 9.45
N CYS A 59 8.14 7.26 8.22
CA CYS A 59 9.32 7.62 7.48
C CYS A 59 9.77 9.05 7.83
N PHE A 60 10.98 9.18 8.33
CA PHE A 60 11.62 10.48 8.59
C PHE A 60 12.30 11.07 7.35
N ALA A 61 12.36 10.32 6.25
CA ALA A 61 12.88 10.75 4.95
C ALA A 61 11.76 10.77 3.90
N PRO A 62 10.76 11.67 4.04
CA PRO A 62 9.57 11.66 3.17
C PRO A 62 9.88 11.90 1.69
N HIS A 63 11.00 12.54 1.37
CA HIS A 63 11.46 12.76 -0.01
C HIS A 63 11.73 11.44 -0.77
N LEU A 64 12.01 10.33 -0.07
CA LEU A 64 12.20 9.02 -0.69
C LEU A 64 10.89 8.34 -1.11
N HIS A 65 9.74 8.86 -0.66
CA HIS A 65 8.41 8.34 -0.98
C HIS A 65 7.67 9.19 -2.01
N GLN A 66 8.34 10.17 -2.61
CA GLN A 66 7.74 10.93 -3.70
C GLN A 66 7.45 9.99 -4.86
N ALA A 67 6.20 9.99 -5.33
CA ALA A 67 5.84 9.28 -6.55
C ALA A 67 6.70 9.87 -7.68
N VAL A 68 7.68 9.10 -8.15
CA VAL A 68 8.45 9.48 -9.34
C VAL A 68 7.45 9.50 -10.49
N VAL A 69 7.13 10.69 -10.99
CA VAL A 69 6.40 10.82 -12.23
C VAL A 69 7.36 10.35 -13.32
N LEU A 70 7.26 9.06 -13.68
CA LEU A 70 7.93 8.54 -14.85
C LEU A 70 7.32 9.28 -16.04
N LYS A 71 8.06 10.25 -16.60
CA LYS A 71 7.69 10.80 -17.90
C LYS A 71 7.60 9.61 -18.87
N PRO A 72 6.54 9.52 -19.69
CA PRO A 72 6.52 8.54 -20.75
C PRO A 72 7.78 8.73 -21.59
N ALA A 73 8.50 7.62 -21.83
CA ALA A 73 9.71 7.64 -22.62
C ALA A 73 9.40 8.29 -23.98
N GLU A 74 10.11 9.36 -24.33
CA GLU A 74 10.03 9.91 -25.67
C GLU A 74 10.49 8.82 -26.64
N PRO A 75 9.75 8.57 -27.74
CA PRO A 75 10.19 7.62 -28.74
C PRO A 75 11.56 8.07 -29.28
N PRO A 76 12.45 7.12 -29.63
CA PRO A 76 13.75 7.48 -30.18
C PRO A 76 13.55 8.37 -31.41
N ALA A 77 14.25 9.51 -31.43
CA ALA A 77 14.27 10.40 -32.58
C ALA A 77 14.84 9.62 -33.77
N GLY A 78 13.96 9.31 -34.73
CA GLY A 78 14.34 8.82 -36.06
C GLY A 78 14.83 9.94 -36.94
#